data_AF-A0A0T5X9J5-F1
#
_entry.id   AF-A0A0T5X9J5-F1
#
_cell.length_a   1.000
_cell.length_b   1.000
_cell.length_c   1.000
_cell.angle_alpha   90.00
_cell.angle_beta   90.00
_cell.angle_gamma   90.00
#
_symmetry.space_group_name_H-M   'P 1'
#
loop_
_entity.id
_entity.type
_entity.pdbx_description
1 polymer ?
#
loop_
_entity_poly.entity_id
_entity_poly.type
_entity_poly.pdbx_seq_one_letter_code
_entity_poly.pdbx_strand_id
1 'polypeptide(L)'
;MKQSSVIDIIGRVLTPGLLGLLIFIIIAGIVNPISTPLDPNVAKSSAFSSCFVEGYQTMDALAAVIFAGIIVQSIRAKGYGRTSSIKMTAISGLIAAAGLFVVYGGLMYLGATVSFMSSDIPRTTLLVTIVAEIAGDVGLAALGIAVSLACLTTAVGLTAATGEFFSNLSKNRVTYLQVVTLSTIFSALFAGIGVDGIIRFAVPILVVVYPIVIVLMFMNLLSPVFNDSCRYAYVTALAGTLLVSLYDGLSAMGVTISVWGDIVSMIPLVGNGFGWLMASTIGFGIGLIVDRIALAIKGSESCA
;
A
#
# COMPACT_ATOMS: atom_id res chain seq x y z
N MET A 1 -21.19 -19.22 -4.39
CA MET A 1 -21.04 -20.23 -3.32
C MET A 1 -20.99 -19.52 -1.97
N LYS A 2 -21.66 -20.03 -0.92
CA LYS A 2 -21.60 -19.48 0.45
C LYS A 2 -20.19 -19.76 1.03
N GLN A 3 -19.24 -18.85 0.83
CA GLN A 3 -17.85 -19.00 1.32
C GLN A 3 -17.44 -17.96 2.37
N SER A 4 -18.30 -17.01 2.76
CA SER A 4 -17.85 -15.88 3.58
C SER A 4 -17.92 -16.12 5.09
N SER A 5 -18.79 -17.00 5.62
CA SER A 5 -19.09 -16.96 7.06
C SER A 5 -17.91 -17.35 7.95
N VAL A 6 -17.11 -18.36 7.58
CA VAL A 6 -16.01 -18.84 8.44
C VAL A 6 -14.85 -17.84 8.46
N ILE A 7 -14.47 -17.30 7.30
CA ILE A 7 -13.40 -16.30 7.18
C ILE A 7 -13.85 -14.96 7.78
N ASP A 8 -15.11 -14.57 7.60
CA ASP A 8 -15.67 -13.36 8.23
C ASP A 8 -15.73 -13.48 9.75
N ILE A 9 -16.07 -14.66 10.30
CA ILE A 9 -16.08 -14.92 11.75
C ILE A 9 -14.65 -14.92 12.30
N ILE A 10 -13.72 -15.58 11.61
CA ILE A 10 -12.29 -15.63 11.94
C ILE A 10 -11.74 -14.20 11.97
N GLY A 11 -11.90 -13.41 10.91
CA GLY A 11 -11.45 -12.02 10.87
C GLY A 11 -12.08 -11.14 11.96
N ARG A 12 -13.38 -11.31 12.23
CA ARG A 12 -14.08 -10.51 13.25
C ARG A 12 -13.57 -10.72 14.68
N VAL A 13 -13.07 -11.91 14.99
CA VAL A 13 -12.53 -12.23 16.32
C VAL A 13 -11.01 -12.06 16.37
N LEU A 14 -10.32 -12.34 15.27
CA LEU A 14 -8.86 -12.34 15.23
C LEU A 14 -8.25 -10.97 15.01
N THR A 15 -8.85 -10.11 14.17
CA THR A 15 -8.35 -8.73 14.01
C THR A 15 -8.34 -7.97 15.35
N PRO A 16 -9.41 -7.97 16.18
CA PRO A 16 -9.35 -7.33 17.48
C PRO A 16 -8.42 -8.06 18.47
N GLY A 17 -8.29 -9.39 18.38
CA GLY A 17 -7.35 -10.16 19.20
C GLY A 17 -5.88 -9.80 18.90
N LEU A 18 -5.51 -9.76 17.62
CA LEU A 18 -4.19 -9.34 17.15
C LEU A 18 -3.91 -7.88 17.55
N LEU A 19 -4.86 -6.98 17.32
CA LEU A 19 -4.74 -5.57 17.72
C LEU A 19 -4.54 -5.45 19.24
N GLY A 20 -5.30 -6.19 20.04
CA GLY A 20 -5.15 -6.22 21.49
C GLY A 20 -3.76 -6.70 21.93
N LEU A 21 -3.26 -7.77 21.32
CA LEU A 21 -1.91 -8.29 21.58
C LEU A 21 -0.84 -7.26 21.20
N LEU A 22 -0.94 -6.64 20.03
CA LEU A 22 0.02 -5.63 19.58
C LEU A 22 -0.02 -4.39 20.46
N ILE A 23 -1.20 -3.89 20.82
CA ILE A 23 -1.35 -2.77 21.74
C ILE A 23 -0.74 -3.11 23.10
N PHE A 24 -0.96 -4.32 23.62
CA PHE A 24 -0.34 -4.77 24.86
C PHE A 24 1.20 -4.74 24.77
N ILE A 25 1.77 -5.29 23.69
CA ILE A 25 3.23 -5.27 23.46
C ILE A 25 3.76 -3.83 23.35
N ILE A 26 3.05 -2.96 22.64
CA ILE A 26 3.40 -1.53 22.50
C ILE A 26 3.41 -0.84 23.86
N ILE A 27 2.36 -1.01 24.67
CA ILE A 27 2.28 -0.41 26.00
C ILE A 27 3.39 -0.97 26.91
N ALA A 28 3.58 -2.29 26.91
CA ALA A 28 4.61 -2.94 27.72
C ALA A 28 6.02 -2.45 27.36
N GLY A 29 6.33 -2.30 26.07
CA GLY A 29 7.64 -1.79 25.62
C GLY A 29 7.80 -0.28 25.75
N ILE A 30 6.72 0.50 25.86
CA ILE A 30 6.81 1.93 26.23
C ILE A 30 7.09 2.09 27.72
N VAL A 31 6.46 1.27 28.58
CA VAL A 31 6.64 1.32 30.04
C VAL A 31 8.00 0.76 30.46
N ASN A 32 8.45 -0.32 29.79
CA ASN A 32 9.76 -0.94 30.02
C ASN A 32 10.58 -0.92 28.71
N PRO A 33 11.15 0.24 28.32
CA PRO A 33 11.94 0.32 27.10
C PRO A 33 13.22 -0.49 27.24
N ILE A 34 13.52 -1.30 26.22
CA ILE A 34 14.74 -2.13 26.15
C ILE A 34 15.99 -1.23 26.21
N SER A 35 15.95 -0.10 25.50
CA SER A 35 16.95 0.96 25.60
C SER A 35 16.39 2.31 25.15
N THR A 36 17.13 3.39 25.40
CA THR A 36 16.82 4.71 24.84
C THR A 36 17.11 4.72 23.34
N PRO A 37 16.17 5.15 22.48
CA PRO A 37 16.42 5.26 21.05
C PRO A 37 17.66 6.11 20.76
N LEU A 38 18.54 5.59 19.89
CA LEU A 38 19.71 6.34 19.42
C LEU A 38 19.28 7.42 18.42
N ASP A 39 20.17 8.40 18.19
CA ASP A 39 19.97 9.37 17.13
C ASP A 39 19.75 8.66 15.78
N PRO A 40 18.78 9.08 14.96
CA PRO A 40 18.43 8.40 13.73
C PRO A 40 19.61 8.43 12.75
N ASN A 41 19.95 7.25 12.20
CA ASN A 41 20.94 7.08 11.13
C ASN A 41 20.51 7.72 9.80
N VAL A 42 19.28 8.23 9.71
CA VAL A 42 18.72 8.91 8.53
C VAL A 42 18.70 10.41 8.80
N ALA A 43 19.17 11.21 7.84
CA ALA A 43 19.07 12.66 7.92
C ALA A 43 17.61 13.06 8.17
N LYS A 44 17.37 13.96 9.12
CA LYS A 44 16.00 14.42 9.48
C LYS A 44 15.21 14.91 8.26
N SER A 45 15.90 15.45 7.25
CA SER A 45 15.33 15.91 5.98
C SER A 45 14.78 14.79 5.09
N SER A 46 15.29 13.57 5.19
CA SER A 46 14.85 12.42 4.36
C SER A 46 14.02 11.38 5.13
N ALA A 47 13.88 11.52 6.46
CA ALA A 47 13.12 10.59 7.29
C ALA A 47 11.68 10.39 6.79
N PHE A 48 10.96 11.48 6.45
CA PHE A 48 9.59 11.38 5.95
C PHE A 48 9.53 10.62 4.61
N SER A 49 10.40 10.96 3.66
CA SER A 49 10.45 10.27 2.35
C SER A 49 10.75 8.79 2.49
N SER A 50 11.72 8.42 3.32
CA SER A 50 12.08 7.02 3.53
C SER A 50 10.92 6.24 4.16
N CYS A 51 10.27 6.78 5.19
CA CYS A 51 9.09 6.14 5.79
C CYS A 51 7.91 6.07 4.83
N PHE A 52 7.71 7.08 3.98
CA PHE A 52 6.63 7.08 2.99
C PHE A 52 6.83 5.98 1.94
N VAL A 53 8.06 5.81 1.44
CA VAL A 53 8.40 4.78 0.45
C VAL A 53 8.36 3.38 1.08
N GLU A 54 8.88 3.20 2.31
CA GLU A 54 8.72 1.93 3.04
C GLU A 54 7.24 1.57 3.25
N GLY A 55 6.38 2.58 3.40
CA GLY A 55 4.93 2.41 3.47
C GLY A 55 4.32 1.68 2.26
N TYR A 56 4.96 1.72 1.08
CA TYR A 56 4.46 0.98 -0.09
C TYR A 56 4.42 -0.54 0.16
N GLN A 57 5.30 -1.05 1.02
CA GLN A 57 5.37 -2.48 1.33
C GLN A 57 4.13 -2.98 2.08
N THR A 58 3.31 -2.09 2.65
CA THR A 58 2.04 -2.46 3.32
C THR A 58 0.98 -2.98 2.34
N MET A 59 1.09 -2.63 1.05
CA MET A 59 0.14 -3.02 -0.02
C MET A 59 -1.29 -2.47 0.14
N ASP A 60 -1.55 -1.62 1.14
CA ASP A 60 -2.91 -1.14 1.49
C ASP A 60 -3.58 -0.35 0.36
N ALA A 61 -2.82 0.52 -0.33
CA ALA A 61 -3.38 1.35 -1.41
C ALA A 61 -3.82 0.51 -2.62
N LEU A 62 -3.03 -0.51 -2.98
CA LEU A 62 -3.35 -1.42 -4.09
C LEU A 62 -4.55 -2.29 -3.75
N ALA A 63 -4.57 -2.83 -2.52
CA ALA A 63 -5.69 -3.60 -2.01
C ALA A 63 -6.97 -2.77 -2.03
N ALA A 64 -6.94 -1.51 -1.58
CA ALA A 64 -8.10 -0.63 -1.56
C ALA A 64 -8.76 -0.48 -2.92
N VAL A 65 -7.99 -0.33 -4.01
CA VAL A 65 -8.56 -0.19 -5.37
C VAL A 65 -9.25 -1.47 -5.85
N ILE A 66 -8.69 -2.63 -5.53
CA ILE A 66 -9.27 -3.94 -5.90
C ILE A 66 -10.54 -4.22 -5.05
N PHE A 67 -10.50 -3.92 -3.75
CA PHE A 67 -11.58 -4.23 -2.82
C PHE A 67 -12.67 -3.15 -2.72
N ALA A 68 -12.46 -1.95 -3.27
CA ALA A 68 -13.40 -0.83 -3.17
C ALA A 68 -14.81 -1.22 -3.62
N GLY A 69 -14.94 -1.93 -4.74
CA GLY A 69 -16.24 -2.38 -5.26
C GLY A 69 -16.98 -3.32 -4.30
N ILE A 70 -16.27 -4.30 -3.73
CA ILE A 70 -16.81 -5.29 -2.80
C ILE A 70 -17.25 -4.62 -1.49
N ILE A 71 -16.45 -3.69 -0.95
CA ILE A 71 -16.76 -2.95 0.28
C ILE A 71 -18.01 -2.08 0.07
N VAL A 72 -18.08 -1.32 -1.03
CA VAL A 72 -19.23 -0.47 -1.34
C VAL A 72 -20.50 -1.31 -1.52
N GLN A 73 -20.42 -2.45 -2.19
CA GLN A 73 -21.55 -3.37 -2.36
C GLN A 73 -22.00 -3.95 -1.01
N SER A 74 -21.06 -4.32 -0.14
CA SER A 74 -21.33 -4.84 1.20
C SER A 74 -22.02 -3.82 2.11
N ILE A 75 -21.65 -2.54 2.01
CA ILE A 75 -22.32 -1.45 2.75
C ILE A 75 -23.72 -1.23 2.21
N ARG A 76 -23.91 -1.20 0.88
CA ARG A 76 -25.25 -1.08 0.27
C ARG A 76 -26.17 -2.24 0.62
N ALA A 77 -25.64 -3.46 0.69
CA ALA A 77 -26.38 -4.66 1.08
C ALA A 77 -26.93 -4.58 2.53
N LYS A 78 -26.31 -3.77 3.40
CA LYS A 78 -26.81 -3.47 4.75
C LYS A 78 -27.95 -2.43 4.79
N GLY A 79 -28.46 -2.00 3.64
CA GLY A 79 -29.59 -1.06 3.54
C GLY A 79 -29.19 0.42 3.46
N TYR A 80 -27.89 0.73 3.37
CA TYR A 80 -27.44 2.12 3.23
C TYR A 80 -27.65 2.63 1.80
N GLY A 81 -28.32 3.78 1.65
CA GLY A 81 -28.49 4.47 0.36
C GLY A 81 -27.16 5.01 -0.20
N ARG A 82 -27.18 5.56 -1.43
CA ARG A 82 -25.97 6.00 -2.16
C ARG A 82 -25.09 6.99 -1.37
N THR A 83 -25.67 8.08 -0.87
CA THR A 83 -24.95 9.12 -0.13
C THR A 83 -24.51 8.63 1.26
N SER A 84 -25.38 7.87 1.94
CA SER A 84 -25.05 7.31 3.26
C SER A 84 -23.94 6.27 3.19
N SER A 85 -23.84 5.51 2.09
CA SER A 85 -22.77 4.54 1.88
C SER A 85 -21.41 5.23 1.82
N ILE A 86 -21.28 6.33 1.07
CA ILE A 86 -20.03 7.09 0.96
C ILE A 86 -19.60 7.62 2.35
N LYS A 87 -20.53 8.24 3.08
CA LYS A 87 -20.26 8.76 4.43
C LYS A 87 -19.84 7.64 5.39
N MET A 88 -20.52 6.50 5.36
CA MET A 88 -20.22 5.37 6.24
C MET A 88 -18.86 4.74 5.91
N THR A 89 -18.52 4.61 4.63
CA THR A 89 -17.20 4.15 4.18
C THR A 89 -16.11 5.09 4.68
N ALA A 90 -16.29 6.41 4.55
CA ALA A 90 -15.31 7.40 4.98
C ALA A 90 -15.07 7.37 6.49
N ILE A 91 -16.13 7.31 7.31
CA ILE A 91 -16.01 7.23 8.78
C ILE A 91 -15.34 5.92 9.19
N SER A 92 -15.75 4.80 8.59
CA SER A 92 -15.15 3.49 8.88
C SER A 92 -13.67 3.45 8.51
N GLY A 93 -13.31 4.05 7.37
CA GLY A 93 -11.92 4.19 6.92
C GLY A 93 -11.09 5.07 7.86
N LEU A 94 -11.64 6.17 8.37
CA LEU A 94 -10.95 7.04 9.31
C LEU A 94 -10.67 6.34 10.65
N ILE A 95 -11.63 5.56 11.16
CA ILE A 95 -11.45 4.75 12.37
C ILE A 95 -10.36 3.70 12.14
N ALA A 96 -10.37 3.02 10.99
CA ALA A 96 -9.35 2.04 10.63
C ALA A 96 -7.96 2.70 10.53
N ALA A 97 -7.85 3.84 9.85
CA ALA A 97 -6.60 4.59 9.73
C ALA A 97 -6.05 5.04 11.08
N ALA A 98 -6.91 5.49 12.01
CA ALA A 98 -6.50 5.86 13.36
C ALA A 98 -5.94 4.66 14.14
N GLY A 99 -6.61 3.50 14.07
CA GLY A 99 -6.11 2.27 14.71
C GLY A 99 -4.77 1.83 14.12
N LEU A 100 -4.63 1.90 12.80
CA LEU A 100 -3.42 1.54 12.08
C LEU A 100 -2.26 2.47 12.41
N PHE A 101 -2.54 3.77 12.56
CA PHE A 101 -1.56 4.78 12.99
C PHE A 101 -1.00 4.49 14.38
N VAL A 102 -1.86 4.13 15.35
CA VAL A 102 -1.43 3.78 16.71
C VAL A 102 -0.52 2.55 16.70
N VAL A 103 -0.88 1.53 15.93
CA VAL A 103 -0.11 0.28 15.87
C VAL A 103 1.23 0.49 15.18
N TYR A 104 1.26 1.04 13.96
CA TYR A 104 2.52 1.26 13.26
C TYR A 104 3.41 2.29 13.96
N GLY A 105 2.84 3.35 14.52
CA GLY A 105 3.59 4.32 15.32
C GLY A 105 4.21 3.68 16.56
N GLY A 106 3.46 2.83 17.27
CA GLY A 106 3.96 2.09 18.42
C GLY A 106 5.05 1.08 18.06
N LEU A 107 4.86 0.29 17.01
CA LEU A 107 5.87 -0.66 16.53
C LEU A 107 7.14 0.05 16.02
N MET A 108 6.98 1.20 15.37
CA MET A 108 8.12 2.03 14.93
C MET A 108 8.90 2.55 16.14
N TYR A 109 8.23 2.98 17.21
CA TYR A 109 8.89 3.36 18.46
C TYR A 109 9.63 2.19 19.09
N LEU A 110 9.01 1.00 19.19
CA LEU A 110 9.68 -0.20 19.71
C LEU A 110 10.91 -0.57 18.86
N GLY A 111 10.80 -0.51 17.54
CA GLY A 111 11.95 -0.71 16.63
C GLY A 111 13.07 0.30 16.89
N ALA A 112 12.73 1.56 17.23
CA ALA A 112 13.72 2.57 17.60
C ALA A 112 14.41 2.26 18.94
N THR A 113 13.73 1.63 19.92
CA THR A 113 14.35 1.23 21.20
C THR A 113 15.38 0.12 21.09
N VAL A 114 15.46 -0.56 19.94
CA VAL A 114 16.47 -1.59 19.66
C VAL A 114 17.50 -1.14 18.62
N SER A 115 17.61 0.17 18.37
CA SER A 115 18.53 0.75 17.37
C SER A 115 20.02 0.47 17.64
N PHE A 116 20.38 -0.05 18.82
CA PHE A 116 21.74 -0.49 19.15
C PHE A 116 22.12 -1.83 18.49
N MET A 117 21.13 -2.62 18.05
CA MET A 117 21.36 -3.84 17.27
C MET A 117 21.81 -3.48 15.85
N SER A 118 22.59 -4.36 15.22
CA SER A 118 23.09 -4.13 13.87
C SER A 118 21.95 -3.99 12.86
N SER A 119 22.11 -3.06 11.91
CA SER A 119 21.15 -2.77 10.84
C SER A 119 20.88 -3.94 9.89
N ASP A 120 21.75 -4.96 9.92
CA ASP A 120 21.72 -6.12 9.02
C ASP A 120 20.85 -7.27 9.53
N ILE A 121 20.21 -7.12 10.69
CA ILE A 121 19.32 -8.15 11.24
C ILE A 121 18.05 -8.23 10.40
N PRO A 122 17.62 -9.44 9.97
CA PRO A 122 16.36 -9.62 9.27
C PRO A 122 15.17 -9.02 10.04
N ARG A 123 14.24 -8.38 9.32
CA ARG A 123 13.09 -7.68 9.92
C ARG A 123 12.25 -8.59 10.83
N THR A 124 12.09 -9.87 10.45
CA THR A 124 11.37 -10.86 11.24
C THR A 124 12.08 -11.20 12.54
N THR A 125 13.41 -11.36 12.49
CA THR A 125 14.22 -11.63 13.67
C THR A 125 14.19 -10.45 14.63
N LEU A 126 14.28 -9.23 14.12
CA LEU A 126 14.19 -8.02 14.94
C LEU A 126 12.88 -7.98 15.74
N LEU A 127 11.74 -8.25 15.09
CA LEU A 127 10.43 -8.26 15.74
C LEU A 127 10.33 -9.37 16.79
N VAL A 128 10.81 -10.58 16.48
CA VAL A 128 10.83 -11.70 17.42
C VAL A 128 11.67 -11.35 18.65
N THR A 129 12.85 -10.76 18.48
CA THR A 129 13.72 -10.33 19.59
C THR A 129 13.02 -9.29 20.46
N ILE A 130 12.38 -8.27 19.86
CA ILE A 130 11.62 -7.25 20.62
C ILE A 130 10.54 -7.92 21.47
N VAL A 131 9.76 -8.85 20.90
CA VAL A 131 8.68 -9.51 21.63
C VAL A 131 9.19 -10.47 22.70
N ALA A 132 10.30 -11.17 22.44
CA ALA A 132 10.96 -12.03 23.42
C ALA A 132 11.39 -11.24 24.67
N GLU A 133 12.02 -10.08 24.47
CA GLU A 133 12.49 -9.22 25.57
C GLU A 133 11.34 -8.60 26.36
N ILE A 134 10.23 -8.20 25.70
CA ILE A 134 9.11 -7.52 26.36
C ILE A 134 8.13 -8.50 27.02
N ALA A 135 7.82 -9.61 26.37
CA ALA A 135 6.70 -10.49 26.72
C ALA A 135 7.10 -11.97 26.90
N GLY A 136 8.38 -12.31 26.74
CA GLY A 136 8.91 -13.65 26.92
C GLY A 136 8.30 -14.70 25.98
N ASP A 137 8.45 -15.97 26.35
CA ASP A 137 8.00 -17.11 25.55
C ASP A 137 6.48 -17.12 25.30
N VAL A 138 5.70 -16.64 26.27
CA VAL A 138 4.23 -16.54 26.16
C VAL A 138 3.86 -15.52 25.07
N GLY A 139 4.53 -14.37 25.04
CA GLY A 139 4.36 -13.35 24.01
C GLY A 139 4.75 -13.86 22.62
N LEU A 140 5.85 -14.60 22.52
CA LEU A 140 6.29 -15.23 21.27
C LEU A 140 5.28 -16.24 20.73
N ALA A 141 4.75 -17.11 21.59
CA ALA A 141 3.73 -18.09 21.20
C ALA A 141 2.44 -17.38 20.72
N ALA A 142 1.99 -16.35 21.46
CA ALA A 142 0.83 -15.56 21.09
C ALA A 142 1.03 -14.84 19.75
N LEU A 143 2.20 -14.22 19.55
CA LEU A 143 2.58 -13.57 18.30
C LEU A 143 2.57 -14.56 17.13
N GLY A 144 3.18 -15.73 17.29
CA GLY A 144 3.24 -16.75 16.24
C GLY A 144 1.86 -17.21 15.78
N ILE A 145 0.94 -17.47 16.74
CA ILE A 145 -0.45 -17.82 16.44
C ILE A 145 -1.16 -16.67 15.72
N ALA A 146 -1.03 -15.44 16.26
CA ALA A 146 -1.74 -14.28 15.74
C ALA A 146 -1.27 -13.91 14.32
N VAL A 147 0.05 -13.89 14.08
CA VAL A 147 0.63 -13.63 12.75
C VAL A 147 0.25 -14.72 11.76
N SER A 148 0.32 -16.00 12.14
CA SER A 148 -0.07 -17.11 11.26
C SER A 148 -1.52 -16.98 10.80
N LEU A 149 -2.43 -16.67 11.73
CA LEU A 149 -3.85 -16.49 11.43
C LEU A 149 -4.11 -15.24 10.58
N ALA A 150 -3.43 -14.12 10.87
CA ALA A 150 -3.57 -12.87 10.11
C ALA A 150 -3.04 -13.02 8.66
N CYS A 151 -1.90 -13.68 8.49
CA CYS A 151 -1.34 -14.00 7.18
C CYS A 151 -2.25 -14.97 6.41
N LEU A 152 -2.85 -15.96 7.08
CA LEU A 152 -3.80 -16.88 6.47
C LEU A 152 -5.05 -16.15 5.96
N THR A 153 -5.67 -15.28 6.76
CA THR A 153 -6.86 -14.53 6.33
C THR A 153 -6.56 -13.61 5.16
N THR A 154 -5.40 -12.96 5.16
CA THR A 154 -4.98 -12.04 4.09
C THR A 154 -4.68 -12.81 2.80
N ALA A 155 -3.95 -13.92 2.90
CA ALA A 155 -3.66 -14.79 1.77
C ALA A 155 -4.94 -15.36 1.14
N VAL A 156 -5.89 -15.85 1.95
CA VAL A 156 -7.19 -16.35 1.46
C VAL A 156 -8.01 -15.24 0.81
N GLY A 157 -8.06 -14.04 1.41
CA GLY A 157 -8.78 -12.89 0.85
C GLY A 157 -8.22 -12.42 -0.49
N LEU A 158 -6.90 -12.25 -0.59
CA LEU A 158 -6.23 -11.81 -1.82
C LEU A 158 -6.27 -12.86 -2.93
N THR A 159 -6.08 -14.15 -2.61
CA THR A 159 -6.17 -15.23 -3.60
C THR A 159 -7.58 -15.38 -4.16
N ALA A 160 -8.61 -15.29 -3.31
CA ALA A 160 -10.01 -15.30 -3.76
C ALA A 160 -10.33 -14.09 -4.65
N ALA A 161 -9.93 -12.88 -4.23
CA ALA A 161 -10.16 -11.66 -5.01
C ALA A 161 -9.43 -11.67 -6.35
N THR A 162 -8.18 -12.15 -6.38
CA THR A 162 -7.41 -12.31 -7.62
C THR A 162 -8.07 -13.34 -8.54
N GLY A 163 -8.53 -14.46 -7.98
CA GLY A 163 -9.27 -15.48 -8.72
C GLY A 163 -10.54 -14.93 -9.37
N GLU A 164 -11.32 -14.16 -8.63
CA GLU A 164 -12.54 -13.51 -9.13
C GLU A 164 -12.22 -12.45 -10.19
N PHE A 165 -11.22 -11.59 -9.93
CA PHE A 165 -10.81 -10.53 -10.85
C PHE A 165 -10.38 -11.08 -12.20
N PHE A 166 -9.47 -12.05 -12.25
CA PHE A 166 -9.00 -12.64 -13.50
C PHE A 166 -10.06 -13.49 -14.20
N SER A 167 -10.93 -14.17 -13.45
CA SER A 167 -12.03 -14.94 -14.04
C SER A 167 -13.05 -14.02 -14.70
N ASN A 168 -13.41 -12.91 -14.06
CA ASN A 168 -14.29 -11.89 -14.62
C ASN A 168 -13.66 -11.16 -15.81
N LEU A 169 -12.38 -10.75 -15.69
CA LEU A 169 -11.65 -10.06 -16.75
C LEU A 169 -11.50 -10.92 -18.01
N SER A 170 -11.27 -12.22 -17.84
CA SER A 170 -11.14 -13.18 -18.95
C SER A 170 -12.48 -13.67 -19.51
N LYS A 171 -13.62 -13.15 -19.03
CA LYS A 171 -14.97 -13.61 -19.38
C LYS A 171 -15.14 -15.12 -19.20
N ASN A 172 -14.67 -15.66 -18.06
CA ASN A 172 -14.67 -17.09 -17.72
C ASN A 172 -13.85 -18.00 -18.66
N ARG A 173 -12.92 -17.45 -19.46
CA ARG A 173 -11.95 -18.30 -20.19
C ARG A 173 -10.93 -18.95 -19.27
N VAL A 174 -10.56 -18.26 -18.20
CA VAL A 174 -9.74 -18.82 -17.11
C VAL A 174 -10.66 -19.05 -15.91
N THR A 175 -10.70 -20.29 -15.44
CA THR A 175 -11.57 -20.65 -14.32
C THR A 175 -10.96 -20.13 -13.01
N TYR A 176 -11.80 -19.64 -12.09
CA TYR A 176 -11.40 -19.26 -10.73
C TYR A 176 -10.40 -20.23 -10.09
N LEU A 177 -10.68 -21.54 -10.19
CA LEU A 177 -9.86 -22.61 -9.60
C LEU A 177 -8.45 -22.67 -10.20
N GLN A 178 -8.29 -22.37 -11.50
CA GLN A 178 -6.97 -22.34 -12.15
C GLN A 178 -6.14 -21.18 -11.64
N VAL A 179 -6.72 -19.98 -11.50
CA VAL A 179 -6.03 -18.79 -11.00
C VAL A 179 -5.61 -18.99 -9.55
N VAL A 180 -6.51 -19.48 -8.69
CA VAL A 180 -6.22 -19.72 -7.26
C VAL A 180 -5.14 -20.79 -7.09
N THR A 181 -5.21 -21.90 -7.83
CA THR A 181 -4.20 -22.96 -7.78
C THR A 181 -2.84 -22.45 -8.21
N LEU A 182 -2.76 -21.74 -9.34
CA LEU A 182 -1.50 -21.19 -9.84
C LEU A 182 -0.89 -20.17 -8.86
N SER A 183 -1.71 -19.27 -8.32
CA SER A 183 -1.29 -18.28 -7.32
C SER A 183 -0.76 -18.94 -6.04
N THR A 184 -1.42 -20.00 -5.58
CA THR A 184 -1.01 -20.72 -4.37
C THR A 184 0.32 -21.47 -4.58
N ILE A 185 0.48 -22.15 -5.72
CA ILE A 185 1.74 -22.82 -6.08
C ILE A 185 2.87 -21.80 -6.17
N PHE A 186 2.65 -20.68 -6.85
CA PHE A 186 3.64 -19.62 -6.97
C PHE A 186 4.03 -19.05 -5.58
N SER A 187 3.04 -18.80 -4.72
CA SER A 187 3.29 -18.31 -3.36
C SER A 187 4.09 -19.31 -2.52
N ALA A 188 3.80 -20.62 -2.66
CA ALA A 188 4.53 -21.68 -1.97
C ALA A 188 6.01 -21.76 -2.41
N LEU A 189 6.29 -21.54 -3.70
CA LEU A 189 7.66 -21.47 -4.21
C LEU A 189 8.44 -20.28 -3.62
N PHE A 190 7.79 -19.12 -3.51
CA PHE A 190 8.41 -17.91 -2.96
C PHE A 190 8.57 -17.94 -1.44
N ALA A 191 7.76 -18.72 -0.72
CA ALA A 191 7.83 -18.83 0.74
C ALA A 191 9.22 -19.28 1.25
N GLY A 192 9.99 -20.03 0.45
CA GLY A 192 11.35 -20.47 0.81
C GLY A 192 12.45 -19.42 0.65
N ILE A 193 12.20 -18.29 0.00
CA ILE A 193 13.20 -17.24 -0.30
C ILE A 193 13.49 -16.36 0.92
N GLY A 194 12.60 -16.36 1.91
CA GLY A 194 12.68 -15.49 3.10
C GLY A 194 12.11 -14.08 2.83
N VAL A 195 11.74 -13.40 3.92
CA VAL A 195 10.99 -12.14 3.86
C VAL A 195 11.78 -11.03 3.16
N ASP A 196 13.07 -10.88 3.47
CA ASP A 196 13.89 -9.83 2.84
C ASP A 196 14.10 -10.06 1.33
N GLY A 197 14.18 -11.32 0.88
CA GLY A 197 14.25 -11.64 -0.54
C GLY A 197 12.94 -11.35 -1.27
N ILE A 198 11.79 -11.65 -0.64
CA ILE A 198 10.47 -11.29 -1.16
C ILE A 198 10.34 -9.76 -1.27
N ILE A 199 10.78 -9.01 -0.25
CA ILE A 199 10.75 -7.54 -0.25
C ILE A 199 11.65 -6.98 -1.36
N ARG A 200 12.88 -7.49 -1.52
CA ARG A 200 13.80 -7.06 -2.60
C ARG A 200 13.20 -7.27 -3.99
N PHE A 201 12.44 -8.35 -4.18
CA PHE A 201 11.74 -8.59 -5.43
C PHE A 201 10.50 -7.69 -5.61
N ALA A 202 9.78 -7.42 -4.52
CA ALA A 202 8.54 -6.63 -4.55
C ALA A 202 8.79 -5.13 -4.73
N VAL A 203 9.81 -4.56 -4.07
CA VAL A 203 10.05 -3.11 -4.02
C VAL A 203 10.11 -2.45 -5.41
N PRO A 204 10.85 -2.98 -6.41
CA PRO A 204 10.87 -2.39 -7.75
C PRO A 204 9.49 -2.31 -8.39
N ILE A 205 8.67 -3.35 -8.25
CA ILE A 205 7.30 -3.39 -8.79
C ILE A 205 6.44 -2.37 -8.06
N LEU A 206 6.57 -2.29 -6.73
CA LEU A 206 5.79 -1.39 -5.89
C LEU A 206 6.09 0.08 -6.22
N VAL A 207 7.37 0.45 -6.35
CA VAL A 207 7.77 1.84 -6.67
C VAL A 207 7.27 2.29 -8.04
N VAL A 208 7.07 1.36 -8.98
CA VAL A 208 6.45 1.67 -10.28
C VAL A 208 4.94 1.87 -10.15
N VAL A 209 4.25 0.93 -9.48
CA VAL A 209 2.78 0.86 -9.50
C VAL A 209 2.14 1.85 -8.51
N TYR A 210 2.73 2.03 -7.33
CA TYR A 210 2.15 2.88 -6.27
C TYR A 210 1.90 4.33 -6.69
N PRO A 211 2.90 5.04 -7.24
CA PRO A 211 2.69 6.42 -7.71
C PRO A 211 1.50 6.56 -8.66
N ILE A 212 1.34 5.63 -9.59
CA ILE A 212 0.25 5.64 -10.57
C ILE A 212 -1.09 5.52 -9.85
N VAL A 213 -1.20 4.60 -8.90
CA VAL A 213 -2.43 4.39 -8.13
C VAL A 213 -2.76 5.59 -7.24
N ILE A 214 -1.75 6.20 -6.60
CA ILE A 214 -1.92 7.41 -5.80
C ILE A 214 -2.43 8.57 -6.66
N VAL A 215 -1.81 8.81 -7.82
CA VAL A 215 -2.24 9.83 -8.78
C VAL A 215 -3.68 9.56 -9.22
N LEU A 216 -4.01 8.32 -9.61
CA LEU A 216 -5.39 7.94 -9.97
C LEU A 216 -6.40 8.23 -8.85
N MET A 217 -6.05 7.94 -7.59
CA MET A 217 -6.92 8.23 -6.45
C MET A 217 -7.16 9.74 -6.29
N PHE A 218 -6.10 10.55 -6.32
CA PHE A 218 -6.23 12.01 -6.23
C PHE A 218 -7.03 12.59 -7.39
N MET A 219 -6.76 12.14 -8.61
CA MET A 219 -7.47 12.61 -9.79
C MET A 219 -8.95 12.20 -9.80
N ASN A 220 -9.30 11.02 -9.30
CA ASN A 220 -10.70 10.62 -9.11
C ASN A 220 -11.39 11.44 -8.01
N LEU A 221 -10.69 11.76 -6.92
CA LEU A 221 -11.24 12.60 -5.86
C LEU A 221 -11.47 14.05 -6.32
N LEU A 222 -10.61 14.55 -7.21
CA LEU A 222 -10.69 15.89 -7.80
C LEU A 222 -11.56 15.95 -9.07
N SER A 223 -12.03 14.82 -9.61
CA SER A 223 -12.95 14.77 -10.75
C SER A 223 -14.22 15.62 -10.59
N PRO A 224 -14.85 15.74 -9.41
CA PRO A 224 -15.97 16.67 -9.23
C PRO A 224 -15.60 18.15 -9.40
N VAL A 225 -14.31 18.50 -9.22
CA VAL A 225 -13.77 19.87 -9.41
C VAL A 225 -13.35 20.09 -10.86
N PHE A 226 -12.89 19.04 -11.55
CA PHE A 226 -12.46 19.08 -12.94
C PHE A 226 -13.41 18.21 -13.78
N ASN A 227 -14.36 18.86 -14.46
CA ASN A 227 -15.36 18.23 -15.34
C ASN A 227 -14.76 17.08 -16.18
N ASP A 228 -15.54 16.00 -16.43
CA ASP A 228 -15.12 14.74 -17.10
C ASP A 228 -14.49 14.93 -18.51
N SER A 229 -14.50 16.16 -19.04
CA SER A 229 -13.94 16.56 -20.32
C SER A 229 -12.41 16.70 -20.35
N CYS A 230 -11.71 16.72 -19.20
CA CYS A 230 -10.25 16.91 -19.14
C CYS A 230 -9.44 15.63 -19.42
N ARG A 231 -9.81 14.87 -20.45
CA ARG A 231 -9.22 13.54 -20.72
C ARG A 231 -7.70 13.60 -20.94
N TYR A 232 -7.19 14.64 -21.61
CA TYR A 232 -5.75 14.74 -21.89
C TYR A 232 -4.95 15.05 -20.62
N ALA A 233 -5.50 15.81 -19.67
CA ALA A 233 -4.91 16.03 -18.35
C ALA A 233 -4.70 14.72 -17.56
N TYR A 234 -5.67 13.80 -17.59
CA TYR A 234 -5.54 12.50 -16.94
C TYR A 234 -4.47 11.63 -17.61
N VAL A 235 -4.49 11.53 -18.93
CA VAL A 235 -3.55 10.66 -19.66
C VAL A 235 -2.11 11.17 -19.51
N THR A 236 -1.88 12.47 -19.64
CA THR A 236 -0.53 13.06 -19.56
C THR A 236 0.04 13.04 -18.14
N ALA A 237 -0.77 13.26 -17.11
CA ALA A 237 -0.35 13.11 -15.72
C ALA A 237 0.09 11.66 -15.42
N LEU A 238 -0.71 10.68 -15.85
CA LEU A 238 -0.38 9.26 -15.66
C LEU A 238 0.84 8.83 -16.48
N ALA A 239 0.97 9.31 -17.72
CA ALA A 239 2.14 9.02 -18.55
C ALA A 239 3.42 9.60 -17.94
N GLY A 240 3.40 10.85 -17.47
CA GLY A 240 4.54 11.46 -16.77
C GLY A 240 4.91 10.69 -15.49
N THR A 241 3.90 10.32 -14.71
CA THR A 241 4.08 9.50 -13.50
C THR A 241 4.71 8.15 -13.83
N LEU A 242 4.20 7.46 -14.86
CA LEU A 242 4.69 6.15 -15.29
C LEU A 242 6.15 6.21 -15.76
N LEU A 243 6.53 7.23 -16.54
CA LEU A 243 7.91 7.36 -17.04
C LEU A 243 8.93 7.50 -15.90
N VAL A 244 8.65 8.37 -14.92
CA VAL A 244 9.55 8.55 -13.78
C VAL A 244 9.53 7.34 -12.86
N SER A 245 8.36 6.78 -12.57
CA SER A 245 8.25 5.62 -11.68
C SER A 245 8.89 4.38 -12.28
N LEU A 246 8.86 4.23 -13.61
CA LEU A 246 9.56 3.16 -14.33
C LEU A 246 11.08 3.29 -14.20
N TYR A 247 11.61 4.51 -14.30
CA TYR A 247 13.03 4.78 -14.06
C TYR A 247 13.44 4.47 -12.62
N ASP A 248 12.64 4.89 -11.64
CA ASP A 248 12.89 4.62 -10.22
C ASP A 248 12.86 3.11 -9.93
N GLY A 249 11.90 2.38 -10.52
CA GLY A 249 11.83 0.92 -10.42
C GLY A 249 13.03 0.20 -11.04
N LEU A 250 13.50 0.65 -12.22
CA LEU A 250 14.70 0.13 -12.87
C LEU A 250 15.96 0.43 -12.05
N SER A 251 16.05 1.63 -11.48
CA SER A 251 17.15 2.04 -10.61
C SER A 251 17.18 1.20 -9.33
N ALA A 252 16.01 0.86 -8.76
CA ALA A 252 15.91 -0.07 -7.63
C ALA A 252 16.38 -1.50 -7.96
N MET A 253 16.37 -1.89 -9.25
CA MET A 253 16.93 -3.16 -9.72
C MET A 253 18.44 -3.08 -10.05
N GLY A 254 19.07 -1.91 -9.89
CA GLY A 254 20.48 -1.69 -10.21
C GLY A 254 20.77 -1.36 -11.68
N VAL A 255 19.74 -1.09 -12.50
CA VAL A 255 19.88 -0.71 -13.91
C VAL A 255 19.75 0.81 -14.04
N THR A 256 20.87 1.51 -14.10
CA THR A 256 20.90 2.97 -14.26
C THR A 256 21.15 3.36 -15.72
N ILE A 257 20.19 4.04 -16.35
CA ILE A 257 20.36 4.65 -17.67
C ILE A 257 20.87 6.09 -17.47
N SER A 258 22.14 6.35 -17.77
CA SER A 258 22.81 7.64 -17.49
C SER A 258 22.07 8.85 -18.09
N VAL A 259 21.65 8.77 -19.35
CA VAL A 259 20.96 9.86 -20.06
C VAL A 259 19.62 10.23 -19.41
N TRP A 260 18.89 9.25 -18.88
CA TRP A 260 17.63 9.50 -18.19
C TRP A 260 17.86 9.94 -16.73
N GLY A 261 18.95 9.50 -16.11
CA GLY A 261 19.33 9.94 -14.76
C GLY A 261 19.63 11.43 -14.66
N ASP A 262 20.26 12.01 -15.68
CA ASP A 262 20.55 13.46 -15.71
C ASP A 262 19.26 14.30 -15.87
N ILE A 263 18.28 13.82 -16.64
CA ILE A 263 16.99 14.49 -16.82
C ILE A 263 16.12 14.34 -15.56
N VAL A 264 16.10 13.14 -14.97
CA VAL A 264 15.32 12.86 -13.76
C VAL A 264 15.92 13.58 -12.56
N SER A 265 17.25 13.65 -12.41
CA SER A 265 17.89 14.38 -11.31
C SER A 265 17.65 15.90 -11.35
N MET A 266 17.25 16.45 -12.50
CA MET A 266 16.85 17.85 -12.66
C MET A 266 15.42 18.11 -12.13
N ILE A 267 14.62 17.06 -11.91
CA ILE A 267 13.27 17.18 -11.35
C ILE A 267 13.40 17.36 -9.82
N PRO A 268 12.90 18.48 -9.25
CA PRO A 268 12.93 18.67 -7.81
C PRO A 268 12.13 17.57 -7.10
N LEU A 269 12.58 17.16 -5.92
CA LEU A 269 12.07 16.04 -5.10
C LEU A 269 12.45 14.61 -5.54
N VAL A 270 13.22 14.42 -6.62
CA VAL A 270 13.76 13.08 -6.98
C VAL A 270 14.70 12.54 -5.90
N GLY A 271 15.54 13.39 -5.30
CA GLY A 271 16.43 12.99 -4.20
C GLY A 271 15.69 12.46 -2.97
N ASN A 272 14.38 12.73 -2.85
CA ASN A 272 13.52 12.26 -1.77
C ASN A 272 12.53 11.16 -2.23
N GLY A 273 12.69 10.58 -3.43
CA GLY A 273 11.81 9.52 -3.94
C GLY A 273 10.40 9.98 -4.37
N PHE A 274 10.19 11.29 -4.55
CA PHE A 274 8.91 11.89 -4.95
C PHE A 274 8.93 12.48 -6.37
N GLY A 275 9.86 12.05 -7.23
CA GLY A 275 9.96 12.54 -8.61
C GLY A 275 8.66 12.39 -9.40
N TRP A 276 7.94 11.29 -9.14
CA TRP A 276 6.64 10.99 -9.74
C TRP A 276 5.58 12.06 -9.47
N LEU A 277 5.60 12.70 -8.29
CA LEU A 277 4.61 13.71 -7.92
C LEU A 277 4.77 14.97 -8.79
N MET A 278 6.03 15.40 -8.97
CA MET A 278 6.33 16.57 -9.79
C MET A 278 6.09 16.28 -11.28
N ALA A 279 6.45 15.09 -11.76
CA ALA A 279 6.14 14.67 -13.12
C ALA A 279 4.63 14.60 -13.38
N SER A 280 3.86 14.15 -12.40
CA SER A 280 2.40 14.11 -12.46
C SER A 280 1.80 15.51 -12.55
N THR A 281 2.24 16.46 -11.72
CA THR A 281 1.71 17.83 -11.72
C THR A 281 2.08 18.60 -12.99
N ILE A 282 3.32 18.45 -13.47
CA ILE A 282 3.75 19.03 -14.76
C ILE A 282 2.95 18.41 -15.90
N GLY A 283 2.82 17.08 -15.93
CA GLY A 283 2.03 16.35 -16.91
C GLY A 283 0.58 16.81 -16.94
N PHE A 284 -0.05 16.92 -15.76
CA PHE A 284 -1.41 17.43 -15.62
C PHE A 284 -1.57 18.85 -16.17
N GLY A 285 -0.63 19.75 -15.86
CA GLY A 285 -0.63 21.12 -16.37
C GLY A 285 -0.53 21.18 -17.90
N ILE A 286 0.35 20.37 -18.51
CA ILE A 286 0.47 20.25 -19.97
C ILE A 286 -0.84 19.73 -20.56
N GLY A 287 -1.42 18.69 -19.97
CA GLY A 287 -2.66 18.11 -20.46
C GLY A 287 -3.85 19.06 -20.35
N LEU A 288 -3.92 19.91 -19.33
CA LEU A 288 -4.94 20.97 -19.24
C LEU A 288 -4.81 21.99 -20.39
N ILE A 289 -3.59 22.36 -20.77
CA ILE A 289 -3.36 23.26 -21.91
C ILE A 289 -3.82 22.58 -23.21
N VAL A 290 -3.49 21.30 -23.39
CA VAL A 290 -3.92 20.52 -24.56
C VAL A 290 -5.44 20.35 -24.61
N ASP A 291 -6.08 20.09 -23.47
CA ASP A 291 -7.55 20.03 -23.35
C ASP A 291 -8.18 21.37 -23.74
N ARG A 292 -7.65 22.50 -23.25
CA ARG A 292 -8.13 23.85 -23.60
C ARG A 292 -7.99 24.15 -25.10
N ILE A 293 -6.87 23.77 -25.72
CA ILE A 293 -6.64 23.94 -27.16
C ILE A 293 -7.58 23.04 -27.96
N ALA A 294 -7.75 21.77 -27.57
CA ALA A 294 -8.65 20.83 -28.23
C ALA A 294 -10.11 21.30 -28.17
N LEU A 295 -10.53 21.89 -27.04
CA LEU A 295 -11.85 22.50 -26.88
C LEU A 295 -12.02 23.77 -27.73
N ALA A 296 -10.98 24.60 -27.85
CA ALA A 296 -10.98 25.77 -28.72
C ALA A 296 -11.11 25.39 -30.21
N ILE A 297 -10.49 24.29 -30.63
CA ILE A 297 -10.55 23.78 -32.03
C ILE A 297 -11.90 23.10 -32.33
N LYS A 298 -12.52 22.43 -31.35
CA LYS A 298 -13.81 21.73 -31.54
C LYS A 298 -15.04 22.63 -31.49
N GLY A 299 -14.90 23.92 -31.21
CA GLY A 299 -16.01 24.86 -31.18
C GLY A 299 -16.97 24.59 -30.01
N SER A 300 -16.69 25.19 -28.86
CA SER A 300 -17.63 25.43 -27.77
C SER A 300 -18.48 24.25 -27.32
N GLU A 301 -17.99 23.45 -26.36
CA GLU A 301 -18.79 23.06 -25.18
C GLU A 301 -17.86 22.95 -23.94
N SER A 302 -17.95 24.01 -23.13
CA SER A 302 -17.57 24.20 -21.72
C SER A 302 -16.41 23.39 -21.09
N CYS A 303 -15.30 24.09 -20.85
CA CYS A 303 -14.53 23.91 -19.61
C CYS A 303 -14.78 25.16 -18.73
N ALA A 304 -15.83 25.10 -17.91
CA ALA A 304 -16.03 25.95 -16.74
C ALA A 304 -16.25 25.03 -15.54
#